data_AF-A0A800BZ88-F1
#
_entry.id   AF-A0A800BZ88-F1
#
_cell.length_a   1.000
_cell.length_b   1.000
_cell.length_c   1.000
_cell.angle_alpha   90.00
_cell.angle_beta   90.00
_cell.angle_gamma   90.00
#
_symmetry.space_group_name_H-M   'P 1'
#
loop_
_entity.id
_entity.type
_entity.pdbx_description
1 polymer ?
#
loop_
_entity_poly.entity_id
_entity_poly.type
_entity_poly.pdbx_seq_one_letter_code
_entity_poly.pdbx_strand_id
1 'polypeptide(L)' 'SWGTYHTDPQTLQTSIDYLFAAGDNVLGPQTVAKAVYQGKVVAESIERFLNGQDLKVDREFLCDQIDW' A
#
# COMPACT_ATOMS: atom_id res chain seq x y z
N SER A 1 -20.50 2.12 -1.45
CA SER A 1 -19.03 2.07 -1.31
C SER A 1 -18.70 1.19 -0.12
N TRP A 2 -17.56 0.51 -0.11
CA TRP A 2 -17.17 -0.43 0.94
C TRP A 2 -16.57 0.23 2.20
N GLY A 3 -16.47 1.57 2.24
CA GLY A 3 -15.83 2.28 3.36
C GLY A 3 -14.32 2.07 3.45
N THR A 4 -13.67 1.69 2.34
CA THR A 4 -12.23 1.48 2.26
C THR A 4 -11.46 2.79 2.25
N TYR A 5 -10.20 2.73 2.67
CA TYR A 5 -9.29 3.87 2.63
C TYR A 5 -8.87 4.17 1.20
N HIS A 6 -8.86 5.47 0.87
CA HIS A 6 -8.14 5.95 -0.31
C HIS A 6 -6.65 6.04 0.02
N THR A 7 -5.84 5.48 -0.87
CA THR A 7 -4.39 5.48 -0.72
C THR A 7 -3.73 5.83 -2.04
N ASP A 8 -2.50 6.35 -1.96
CA ASP A 8 -1.61 6.46 -3.10
C ASP A 8 -1.40 5.06 -3.72
N PRO A 9 -1.53 4.94 -5.05
CA PRO A 9 -1.62 3.63 -5.68
C PRO A 9 -0.29 2.85 -5.64
N GLN A 10 0.84 3.56 -5.52
CA GLN A 10 2.19 2.98 -5.48
C GLN A 10 2.65 2.61 -4.10
N THR A 11 2.34 3.47 -3.15
CA THR A 11 2.92 3.40 -1.81
C THR A 11 1.93 2.85 -0.79
N LEU A 12 0.64 2.84 -1.12
CA LEU A 12 -0.45 2.50 -0.21
C LEU A 12 -0.53 3.41 1.02
N GLN A 13 0.08 4.60 0.93
CA GLN A 13 -0.02 5.67 1.92
C GLN A 13 -1.39 6.35 1.81
N THR A 14 -2.03 6.64 2.93
CA THR A 14 -3.26 7.44 2.94
C THR A 14 -2.95 8.93 2.74
N SER A 15 -3.95 9.80 2.81
CA SER A 15 -3.72 11.26 2.88
C SER A 15 -3.12 11.73 4.21
N ILE A 16 -2.93 10.83 5.18
CA ILE A 16 -2.27 11.10 6.45
C ILE A 16 -0.89 10.45 6.37
N ASP A 17 0.17 11.27 6.44
CA ASP A 17 1.54 10.86 6.09
C ASP A 17 2.04 9.61 6.84
N TYR A 18 1.69 9.47 8.12
CA TYR A 18 2.13 8.34 8.95
C TYR A 18 1.16 7.15 8.95
N LEU A 19 0.13 7.17 8.11
CA LEU A 19 -0.90 6.13 8.03
C LEU A 19 -0.90 5.47 6.65
N PHE A 20 -0.79 4.15 6.65
CA PHE A 20 -0.79 3.28 5.47
C PHE A 20 -1.90 2.23 5.59
N ALA A 21 -2.45 1.78 4.46
CA ALA A 21 -3.50 0.77 4.45
C ALA A 21 -3.23 -0.28 3.37
N ALA A 22 -3.61 -1.54 3.62
CA ALA A 22 -3.46 -2.65 2.67
C ALA A 22 -4.60 -3.67 2.83
N GLY A 23 -4.69 -4.59 1.87
CA GLY A 23 -5.68 -5.68 1.85
C GLY A 23 -7.10 -5.18 1.60
N ASP A 24 -8.07 -5.86 2.20
CA ASP A 24 -9.49 -5.57 2.01
C ASP A 24 -9.88 -4.15 2.47
N ASN A 25 -9.09 -3.53 3.36
CA ASN A 25 -9.25 -2.14 3.78
C ASN A 25 -8.98 -1.12 2.66
N VAL A 26 -8.42 -1.56 1.54
CA VAL A 26 -8.11 -0.74 0.36
C VAL A 26 -8.97 -1.17 -0.82
N LEU A 27 -8.92 -2.46 -1.18
CA LEU A 27 -9.56 -2.99 -2.40
C LEU A 27 -10.97 -3.57 -2.19
N GLY A 28 -11.44 -3.68 -0.95
CA GLY A 28 -12.57 -4.54 -0.63
C GLY A 28 -12.21 -6.02 -0.81
N PRO A 29 -13.18 -6.95 -0.78
CA PRO A 29 -12.90 -8.39 -0.78
C PRO A 29 -12.10 -8.83 -2.01
N GLN A 30 -10.86 -9.29 -1.78
CA GLN A 30 -9.93 -9.80 -2.80
C GLN A 30 -9.33 -11.16 -2.40
N THR A 31 -8.50 -11.73 -3.27
CA THR A 31 -7.79 -12.98 -2.94
C THR A 31 -6.75 -12.77 -1.84
N VAL A 32 -6.48 -13.81 -1.05
CA VAL A 32 -5.43 -13.80 -0.01
C VAL A 32 -4.07 -13.42 -0.59
N ALA A 33 -3.76 -13.87 -1.82
CA ALA A 33 -2.52 -13.52 -2.51
C ALA A 33 -2.38 -12.00 -2.74
N LYS A 34 -3.47 -11.34 -3.19
CA LYS A 34 -3.51 -9.88 -3.36
C LYS A 34 -3.30 -9.16 -2.03
N ALA A 35 -3.95 -9.60 -0.97
CA ALA A 35 -3.81 -9.01 0.36
C ALA A 35 -2.37 -9.15 0.90
N VAL A 36 -1.74 -10.32 0.75
CA VAL A 36 -0.34 -10.54 1.16
C VAL A 36 0.62 -9.67 0.35
N TYR A 37 0.39 -9.49 -0.95
CA TYR A 37 1.22 -8.61 -1.78
C TYR A 37 1.10 -7.14 -1.34
N GLN A 38 -0.11 -6.62 -1.08
CA GLN A 38 -0.27 -5.27 -0.52
C GLN A 38 0.42 -5.12 0.84
N GLY A 39 0.45 -6.18 1.65
CA GLY A 39 1.20 -6.18 2.91
C GLY A 39 2.70 -5.94 2.71
N LYS A 40 3.31 -6.53 1.68
CA LYS A 40 4.73 -6.30 1.35
C LYS A 40 4.99 -4.88 0.84
N VAL A 41 4.11 -4.36 -0.01
CA VAL A 41 4.19 -2.98 -0.51
C VAL A 41 4.13 -1.97 0.65
N VAL A 42 3.17 -2.13 1.56
CA VAL A 42 3.05 -1.26 2.75
C VAL A 42 4.28 -1.39 3.64
N ALA A 43 4.80 -2.60 3.86
CA ALA A 43 5.98 -2.80 4.70
C ALA A 43 7.19 -2.01 4.16
N GLU A 44 7.46 -2.08 2.85
CA GLU A 44 8.50 -1.27 2.21
C GLU A 44 8.22 0.23 2.35
N SER A 45 6.98 0.68 2.16
CA SER A 45 6.62 2.09 2.29
C SER A 45 6.83 2.61 3.72
N ILE A 46 6.46 1.81 4.73
CA ILE A 46 6.67 2.17 6.15
C ILE A 46 8.17 2.24 6.45
N GLU A 47 8.95 1.27 6.00
CA GLU A 47 10.40 1.29 6.19
C GLU A 47 11.05 2.55 5.58
N ARG A 48 10.67 2.90 4.35
CA ARG A 48 11.15 4.12 3.68
C ARG A 48 10.73 5.38 4.42
N PHE A 49 9.47 5.45 4.86
CA PHE A 49 8.95 6.58 5.64
C PHE A 49 9.73 6.79 6.94
N LEU A 50 9.98 5.72 7.69
CA LEU A 50 10.74 5.76 8.93
C LEU A 50 12.20 6.21 8.71
N ASN A 51 12.76 5.92 7.54
CA ASN A 51 14.12 6.31 7.16
C ASN A 51 14.19 7.66 6.43
N GLY A 52 13.08 8.37 6.25
CA GLY A 52 13.04 9.64 5.51
C GLY A 52 13.41 9.50 4.03
N GLN A 53 13.22 8.32 3.46
CA GLN A 53 13.49 8.02 2.06
C GLN A 53 12.30 8.39 1.18
N ASP A 54 12.57 8.66 -0.10
CA ASP A 54 11.52 8.82 -1.10
C ASP A 54 10.72 7.51 -1.23
N LEU A 55 9.40 7.64 -1.16
CA LEU A 55 8.51 6.50 -1.12
C LEU A 55 8.31 5.84 -2.49
N LYS A 56 8.68 6.47 -3.61
CA LYS A 56 8.31 6.03 -4.97
C LYS A 56 9.48 5.54 -5.81
N VAL A 57 10.70 5.97 -5.51
CA VAL A 57 11.89 5.60 -6.31
C VAL A 57 12.44 4.22 -5.93
N ASP A 58 13.00 3.51 -6.91
CA ASP A 58 13.77 2.27 -6.72
C ASP A 58 13.10 1.23 -5.81
N ARG A 59 11.79 1.01 -6.01
CA ARG A 59 11.00 0.09 -5.19
C ARG A 59 11.23 -1.38 -5.53
N GLU A 60 11.28 -2.23 -4.52
CA GLU A 60 11.25 -3.70 -4.70
C GLU A 60 9.81 -4.16 -5.03
N PHE A 61 8.82 -3.63 -4.30
CA PHE A 61 7.42 -3.95 -4.51
C PHE A 61 6.72 -2.78 -5.21
N LEU A 62 6.48 -2.96 -6.51
CA LEU A 62 5.66 -2.05 -7.30
C LEU A 62 4.19 -2.22 -6.94
N CYS A 63 3.43 -1.13 -6.89
CA CYS A 63 1.98 -1.21 -6.74
C CYS A 63 1.35 -0.13 -7.61
N ASP A 64 0.22 -0.41 -8.22
CA ASP A 64 -0.76 0.61 -8.63
C ASP A 64 -2.14 0.00 -8.37
N GLN A 65 -2.22 -0.56 -7.15
CA GLN A 65 -3.35 -1.20 -6.46
C GLN A 65 -3.88 -2.52 -7.02
N ILE A 66 -3.00 -3.21 -7.73
CA ILE A 66 -3.07 -4.64 -8.04
C ILE A 66 -4.27 -5.06 -8.89
N ASP A 67 -3.97 -5.38 -10.15
CA ASP A 67 -4.54 -6.55 -10.78
C ASP A 67 -3.53 -7.73 -10.75
N TRP A 68 -4.11 -8.88 -10.46
CA TRP A 68 -3.57 -10.22 -10.70
C TRP A 68 -4.73 -11.04 -11.22
#